data_AF-A0A1Y2M6D1-F1
#
_entry.id   AF-A0A1Y2M6D1-F1
#
_cell.length_a   1.000
_cell.length_b   1.000
_cell.length_c   1.000
_cell.angle_alpha   90.00
_cell.angle_beta   90.00
_cell.angle_gamma   90.00
#
_symmetry.space_group_name_H-M   'P 1'
#
loop_
_entity.id
_entity.type
_entity.pdbx_description
1 polymer ?
#
loop_
_entity_poly.entity_id
_entity_poly.type
_entity_poly.pdbx_seq_one_letter_code
_entity_poly.pdbx_strand_id
1 'polypeptide(L)'
;MHPHLHTEEVQKSCAEVVAALEECHAQGFLHKVTGNCTDAKYRVNMCLRGLRLERTRQNREAAKEKRAQIKKVWAELDEGKYTERERAERAGAGSGNGGAVAGEEV
;
A
#
# COMPACT_ATOMS: atom_id res chain seq x y z
N MET A 1 -8.44 -19.42 -18.44
CA MET A 1 -7.47 -18.95 -17.42
C MET A 1 -7.90 -17.57 -16.98
N HIS A 2 -7.95 -17.29 -15.68
CA HIS A 2 -8.38 -15.99 -15.16
C HIS A 2 -7.12 -15.23 -14.71
N PRO A 3 -6.74 -14.13 -15.38
CA PRO A 3 -5.43 -13.49 -15.22
C PRO A 3 -5.08 -13.11 -13.78
N HIS A 4 -6.10 -12.79 -12.98
CA HIS A 4 -5.94 -12.37 -11.59
C HIS A 4 -5.44 -13.46 -10.62
N LEU A 5 -5.35 -14.73 -11.03
CA LEU A 5 -4.84 -15.79 -10.17
C LEU A 5 -3.31 -15.96 -10.21
N HIS A 6 -2.63 -15.39 -11.20
CA HIS A 6 -1.16 -15.50 -11.33
C HIS A 6 -0.41 -14.39 -10.59
N THR A 7 -1.05 -13.74 -9.62
CA THR A 7 -0.37 -12.78 -8.74
C THR A 7 0.46 -13.54 -7.71
N GLU A 8 1.62 -13.00 -7.32
CA GLU A 8 2.51 -13.68 -6.38
C GLU A 8 1.82 -14.03 -5.06
N GLU A 9 0.94 -13.14 -4.55
CA GLU A 9 0.25 -13.39 -3.29
C GLU A 9 -0.69 -14.60 -3.40
N VAL A 10 -1.44 -14.70 -4.50
CA VAL A 10 -2.36 -15.81 -4.74
C VAL A 10 -1.59 -17.11 -4.95
N GLN A 11 -0.46 -17.09 -5.65
CA GLN A 11 0.38 -18.28 -5.84
C GLN A 11 1.02 -18.74 -4.53
N LYS A 12 1.36 -17.82 -3.62
CA LYS A 12 1.94 -18.19 -2.31
C LYS A 12 0.91 -18.81 -1.35
N SER A 13 -0.34 -18.34 -1.38
CA SER A 13 -1.35 -18.74 -0.38
C SER A 13 -2.46 -19.65 -0.89
N CYS A 14 -2.71 -19.68 -2.21
CA CYS A 14 -3.84 -20.37 -2.83
C CYS A 14 -3.40 -21.34 -3.94
N ALA A 15 -2.10 -21.62 -4.12
CA ALA A 15 -1.62 -22.50 -5.20
C ALA A 15 -2.32 -23.86 -5.23
N GLU A 16 -2.55 -24.49 -4.08
CA GLU A 16 -3.17 -25.82 -3.99
C GLU A 16 -4.61 -25.84 -4.54
N VAL A 17 -5.42 -24.84 -4.17
CA VAL A 17 -6.81 -24.75 -4.64
C VAL A 17 -6.89 -24.33 -6.11
N VAL A 18 -5.92 -23.55 -6.59
CA VAL A 18 -5.81 -23.18 -8.00
C VAL A 18 -5.40 -24.37 -8.85
N ALA A 19 -4.42 -25.17 -8.40
CA ALA A 19 -4.00 -26.40 -9.07
C ALA A 19 -5.17 -27.40 -9.19
N ALA A 20 -5.96 -27.58 -8.12
CA ALA A 20 -7.16 -28.43 -8.17
C ALA A 20 -8.22 -27.94 -9.18
N LEU A 21 -8.35 -26.62 -9.36
CA LEU A 21 -9.24 -26.05 -10.38
C LEU A 21 -8.68 -26.26 -11.78
N GLU A 22 -7.37 -26.11 -11.96
CA GLU A 22 -6.69 -26.36 -13.23
C GLU A 22 -6.78 -27.83 -13.65
N GLU A 23 -6.65 -28.77 -12.71
CA GLU A 23 -6.84 -30.19 -12.96
C GLU A 23 -8.28 -30.49 -13.44
N CYS A 24 -9.29 -29.93 -12.78
CA CYS A 24 -10.68 -30.06 -13.24
C CYS A 24 -10.89 -29.44 -14.63
N HIS A 25 -10.20 -28.34 -14.91
CA HIS A 25 -10.21 -27.72 -16.22
C HIS A 25 -9.45 -28.52 -17.30
N ALA A 26 -8.49 -29.37 -16.91
CA ALA A 26 -7.76 -30.25 -17.83
C ALA A 26 -8.64 -31.41 -18.34
N GLN A 27 -9.71 -31.75 -17.61
CA GLN A 27 -10.67 -32.80 -18.01
C GLN A 27 -11.49 -32.46 -19.26
N GLY A 28 -11.45 -31.21 -19.71
CA GLY A 28 -12.03 -30.78 -20.99
C GLY A 28 -13.06 -29.66 -20.86
N PHE A 29 -13.47 -29.13 -22.00
CA PHE A 29 -14.38 -27.98 -22.06
C PHE A 29 -15.78 -28.30 -21.51
N LEU A 30 -16.31 -29.50 -21.78
CA LEU A 30 -17.63 -29.91 -21.31
C LEU A 30 -17.73 -29.89 -19.78
N HIS A 31 -16.71 -30.38 -19.07
CA HIS A 31 -16.65 -30.36 -17.60
C HIS A 31 -16.68 -28.93 -17.02
N LYS A 32 -16.14 -27.94 -17.74
CA LYS A 32 -16.16 -26.52 -17.35
C LYS A 32 -17.55 -25.93 -17.45
N VAL A 33 -18.27 -26.24 -18.52
CA VAL A 33 -19.57 -25.62 -18.83
C VAL A 33 -20.75 -26.33 -18.17
N THR A 34 -20.64 -27.63 -17.86
CA THR A 34 -21.70 -28.38 -17.17
C THR A 34 -21.71 -28.16 -15.66
N GLY A 35 -20.73 -27.44 -15.10
CA GLY A 35 -20.65 -27.15 -13.68
C GLY A 35 -19.97 -28.25 -12.85
N ASN A 36 -19.33 -29.24 -13.47
CA ASN A 36 -18.62 -30.30 -12.74
C ASN A 36 -17.42 -29.78 -11.93
N CYS A 37 -16.90 -28.59 -12.24
CA CYS A 37 -15.81 -27.94 -11.50
C CYS A 37 -16.27 -26.98 -10.39
N THR A 38 -17.55 -26.99 -10.00
CA THR A 38 -18.12 -26.01 -9.05
C THR A 38 -17.47 -26.05 -7.68
N ASP A 39 -17.17 -27.24 -7.15
CA ASP A 39 -16.55 -27.40 -5.84
C ASP A 39 -15.11 -26.83 -5.80
N ALA A 40 -14.28 -27.18 -6.79
CA ALA A 40 -12.94 -26.64 -6.92
C ALA A 40 -12.96 -25.10 -7.06
N LYS A 41 -13.92 -24.57 -7.86
CA LYS A 41 -14.13 -23.13 -7.98
C LYS A 41 -14.55 -22.48 -6.67
N TYR A 42 -15.39 -23.14 -5.87
CA TYR A 42 -15.80 -22.65 -4.56
C TYR A 42 -14.61 -22.54 -3.60
N ARG A 43 -13.74 -23.56 -3.57
CA ARG A 43 -12.51 -23.53 -2.76
C ARG A 43 -11.59 -22.37 -3.11
N VAL A 44 -11.39 -22.12 -4.41
CA VAL A 44 -10.64 -20.94 -4.89
C VAL A 44 -11.28 -19.63 -4.43
N ASN A 45 -12.60 -19.49 -4.55
CA ASN A 45 -13.32 -18.30 -4.09
C ASN A 45 -13.15 -18.04 -2.59
N MET A 46 -13.19 -19.09 -1.77
CA MET A 46 -13.00 -18.97 -0.32
C MET A 46 -11.57 -18.53 0.02
N CYS A 47 -10.57 -19.05 -0.67
CA CYS A 47 -9.18 -18.63 -0.49
C CYS A 47 -8.99 -17.14 -0.86
N LEU A 48 -9.47 -16.73 -2.03
CA LEU A 48 -9.38 -15.34 -2.49
C LEU A 48 -10.16 -14.37 -1.58
N ARG A 49 -11.26 -14.82 -0.99
CA ARG A 49 -12.01 -14.04 0.00
C ARG A 49 -11.18 -13.83 1.27
N GLY A 50 -10.47 -14.86 1.75
CA GLY A 50 -9.54 -14.75 2.87
C GLY A 50 -8.45 -13.70 2.62
N LEU A 51 -7.81 -13.74 1.45
CA LEU A 51 -6.78 -12.76 1.07
C LEU A 51 -7.32 -11.34 1.01
N ARG A 52 -8.53 -11.16 0.48
CA ARG A 52 -9.16 -9.84 0.44
C ARG A 52 -9.37 -9.29 1.85
N LEU A 53 -9.84 -10.12 2.78
CA LEU A 53 -10.04 -9.73 4.17
C LEU A 53 -8.73 -9.35 4.85
N GLU A 54 -7.67 -10.12 4.64
CA GLU A 54 -6.36 -9.83 5.21
C GLU A 54 -5.78 -8.51 4.68
N ARG A 55 -5.87 -8.28 3.36
CA ARG A 55 -5.47 -6.99 2.78
C ARG A 55 -6.31 -5.83 3.32
N THR A 56 -7.61 -6.02 3.49
CA THR A 56 -8.48 -5.01 4.09
C THR A 56 -8.08 -4.72 5.55
N ARG A 57 -7.69 -5.74 6.32
CA ARG A 57 -7.19 -5.57 7.69
C ARG A 57 -5.90 -4.75 7.71
N GLN A 58 -4.91 -5.12 6.92
CA GLN A 58 -3.63 -4.40 6.82
C GLN A 58 -3.82 -2.95 6.38
N ASN A 59 -4.64 -2.71 5.36
CA ASN A 59 -4.96 -1.37 4.90
C ASN A 59 -5.65 -0.54 5.98
N ARG A 60 -6.53 -1.15 6.79
CA ARG A 60 -7.20 -0.48 7.91
C ARG A 60 -6.21 -0.11 9.01
N GLU A 61 -5.25 -0.97 9.33
CA GLU A 61 -4.19 -0.71 10.30
C GLU A 61 -3.28 0.43 9.81
N ALA A 62 -2.76 0.33 8.59
CA ALA A 62 -1.94 1.38 7.99
C ALA A 62 -2.70 2.72 7.88
N ALA A 63 -4.01 2.69 7.59
CA ALA A 63 -4.82 3.90 7.55
C ALA A 63 -4.97 4.54 8.94
N LYS A 64 -5.07 3.75 10.01
CA LYS A 64 -5.12 4.28 11.39
C LYS A 64 -3.80 4.95 11.75
N GLU A 65 -2.68 4.33 11.43
CA GLU A 65 -1.35 4.90 11.67
C GLU A 65 -1.15 6.21 10.93
N LYS A 66 -1.47 6.23 9.63
CA LYS A 66 -1.42 7.45 8.82
C LYS A 66 -2.34 8.54 9.37
N ARG A 67 -3.56 8.20 9.78
CA ARG A 67 -4.48 9.16 10.42
C ARG A 67 -3.92 9.71 11.73
N ALA A 68 -3.26 8.89 12.54
CA ALA A 68 -2.63 9.33 13.78
C ALA A 68 -1.45 10.29 13.50
N GLN A 69 -0.62 10.00 12.49
CA GLN A 69 0.47 10.89 12.06
C GLN A 69 -0.09 12.23 11.55
N ILE A 70 -1.07 12.18 10.65
CA ILE A 70 -1.74 13.36 10.11
C ILE A 70 -2.33 14.20 11.25
N LYS A 71 -3.03 13.59 12.21
CA LYS A 71 -3.60 14.31 13.36
C LYS A 71 -2.52 15.02 14.20
N LYS A 72 -1.35 14.40 14.40
CA LYS A 72 -0.23 15.05 15.10
C LYS A 72 0.30 16.26 14.34
N VAL A 73 0.49 16.12 13.03
CA VAL A 73 0.94 17.23 12.17
C VAL A 73 -0.07 18.38 12.19
N TRP A 74 -1.37 18.11 12.08
CA TRP A 74 -2.40 19.15 12.18
C TRP A 74 -2.42 19.83 13.54
N ALA A 75 -2.26 19.08 14.64
CA ALA A 75 -2.18 19.67 15.97
C ALA A 75 -0.95 20.58 16.14
N GLU A 76 0.20 20.22 15.58
CA GLU A 76 1.40 21.07 15.59
C GLU A 76 1.23 22.36 14.77
N LEU A 77 0.47 22.30 13.67
CA LEU A 77 0.10 23.46 12.86
C LEU A 77 -0.86 24.39 13.63
N ASP A 78 -1.91 23.83 14.24
CA ASP A 78 -2.90 24.60 15.02
C ASP A 78 -2.29 25.25 16.27
N GLU A 79 -1.28 24.62 16.88
CA GLU A 79 -0.55 25.15 18.04
C GLU A 79 0.50 26.24 17.67
N GLY A 80 0.60 26.64 16.40
CA GLY A 80 1.54 27.68 15.95
C GLY A 80 3.02 27.27 16.00
N LYS A 81 3.32 26.00 16.29
CA LYS A 81 4.69 25.47 16.34
C LYS A 81 5.38 25.52 14.97
N TYR A 82 4.60 25.52 13.89
CA TYR A 82 5.13 25.68 12.54
C TYR A 82 5.72 27.08 12.30
N THR A 83 5.03 28.14 12.73
CA THR A 83 5.56 29.52 12.62
C THR A 83 6.80 29.74 13.49
N GLU A 84 6.89 29.08 14.65
CA GLU A 84 8.09 29.09 15.49
C GLU A 84 9.24 28.30 14.85
N ARG A 85 8.96 27.16 14.22
CA ARG A 85 9.93 26.38 13.45
C ARG A 85 10.44 27.16 12.23
N GLU A 86 9.55 27.76 11.44
CA GLU A 86 9.90 28.62 10.30
C GLU A 86 10.68 29.87 10.75
N ARG A 87 10.29 30.49 11.87
CA ARG A 87 11.02 31.63 12.46
C ARG A 87 12.41 31.21 12.93
N ALA A 88 12.55 30.04 13.56
CA ALA A 88 13.84 29.48 13.98
C ALA A 88 14.72 29.11 12.78
N GLU A 89 14.14 28.56 11.70
CA GLU A 89 14.86 28.24 10.46
C GLU A 89 15.34 29.51 9.76
N ARG A 90 14.50 30.56 9.70
CA ARG A 90 14.87 31.87 9.16
C ARG A 90 15.89 32.61 10.03
N ALA A 91 15.82 32.45 11.36
CA ALA A 91 16.82 32.97 12.29
C ALA A 91 18.17 32.23 12.14
N GLY A 92 18.15 30.91 11.88
CA GLY A 92 19.34 30.12 11.57
C GLY A 92 19.96 30.44 10.21
N ALA A 93 19.13 30.73 9.20
CA ALA A 93 19.58 31.18 7.88
C ALA A 93 20.26 32.58 7.89
N GLY A 94 20.09 33.35 8.97
CA GLY A 94 20.74 34.65 9.18
C GLY A 94 22.18 34.57 9.70
N SER A 95 22.70 33.38 10.07
CA SER A 95 24.04 33.22 10.66
C SER A 95 25.15 32.91 9.64
N GLY A 96 25.01 33.37 8.39
CA GLY A 96 25.95 33.06 7.33
C GLY A 96 25.97 34.04 6.18
N ASN A 97 26.16 35.34 6.44
CA ASN A 97 27.01 36.19 5.59
C ASN A 97 27.24 37.56 6.26
N GLY A 98 28.39 37.70 6.92
CA GLY A 98 28.86 38.97 7.46
C GLY A 98 30.34 39.13 7.15
N GLY A 99 30.65 39.77 6.03
CA GLY A 99 31.95 40.42 5.81
C GLY A 99 32.69 40.02 4.54
N ALA A 100 32.55 40.84 3.48
CA ALA A 100 33.66 41.47 2.76
C ALA A 100 33.12 42.19 1.51
N VAL A 101 32.83 43.48 1.64
CA VAL A 101 32.83 44.41 0.51
C VAL A 101 34.07 45.31 0.67
N ALA A 102 35.11 45.00 -0.10
CA ALA A 102 36.16 45.92 -0.52
C ALA A 102 36.29 45.65 -2.03
N GLY A 103 36.01 46.57 -2.95
CA GLY A 103 36.37 47.98 -2.90
C GLY A 103 37.81 48.12 -3.37
N GLU A 104 38.07 47.92 -4.66
CA GLU A 104 39.30 48.36 -5.32
C GLU A 104 38.93 48.80 -6.76
N GLU A 105 38.78 50.11 -6.91
CA GLU A 105 38.91 50.83 -8.18
C GLU A 105 40.39 51.22 -8.37
N VAL A 106 40.77 51.42 -9.64
CA VAL A 106 42.00 52.02 -10.22
C VAL A 106 43.07 51.06 -10.70
#